data_AF-A0A0G0S7D1-F1
#
_entry.id   AF-A0A0G0S7D1-F1
#
_cell.length_a   1.000
_cell.length_b   1.000
_cell.length_c   1.000
_cell.angle_alpha   90.00
_cell.angle_beta   90.00
_cell.angle_gamma   90.00
#
_symmetry.space_group_name_H-M   'P 1'
#
loop_
_entity.id
_entity.type
_entity.pdbx_description
1 polymer ?
#
loop_
_entity_poly.entity_id
_entity_poly.type
_entity_poly.pdbx_seq_one_letter_code
_entity_poly.pdbx_strand_id
1 'polypeptide(L)'
;KKYPESLYLPAWVVKYGQKCRKFSYDIDIKPNIKWQSVEYGQWLKKEILPLLNDRTSAYEILVDLDRHEKRFLEDEEFGIFEIGYLARRITDVIDNAFVAFDLAKVFLSECEKYKDQKKLLANSGFVTQEIIKKISHDKIGQEKLIFNSLIKSKKLVLAVSEDENIGYLLPKENEIYPEGIETYSSNLFEKSDVLSMNTLERKIANLIDNKESVIWWVRNVATNKDWYSIRGWKKGKIRPDFIVAKKNKNNSLELVYVIESKGEHLIDNPDTQYKKSVFDKMNETEIEALNFNLIRFKLNKDFQFELVEQNREDLAISRFFN
;
A
#
# COMPACT_ATOMS: atom_id res chain seq x y z
N LYS A 1 -12.56 30.69 -0.98
CA LYS A 1 -11.74 30.00 0.05
C LYS A 1 -10.41 30.74 0.19
N LYS A 2 -9.89 30.92 1.42
CA LYS A 2 -8.73 31.79 1.71
C LYS A 2 -7.39 31.27 1.13
N TYR A 3 -7.30 29.97 0.81
CA TYR A 3 -6.10 29.32 0.25
C TYR A 3 -6.50 28.23 -0.77
N PRO A 4 -6.91 28.56 -2.02
CA PRO A 4 -7.30 27.57 -3.02
C PRO A 4 -6.14 26.63 -3.44
N GLU A 5 -4.91 27.11 -3.40
CA GLU A 5 -3.69 26.38 -3.75
C GLU A 5 -3.39 25.18 -2.85
N SER A 6 -3.92 25.18 -1.62
CA SER A 6 -3.73 24.09 -0.66
C SER A 6 -4.60 22.87 -0.94
N LEU A 7 -5.60 23.00 -1.83
CA LEU A 7 -6.57 21.93 -2.09
C LEU A 7 -6.09 20.91 -3.12
N TYR A 8 -5.04 21.25 -3.86
CA TYR A 8 -4.42 20.37 -4.84
C TYR A 8 -3.36 19.52 -4.16
N LEU A 9 -3.50 18.21 -4.28
CA LEU A 9 -2.65 17.23 -3.59
C LEU A 9 -1.73 16.53 -4.60
N PRO A 10 -0.52 16.13 -4.18
CA PRO A 10 0.45 15.55 -5.08
C PRO A 10 0.04 14.13 -5.46
N ALA A 11 0.37 13.72 -6.68
CA ALA A 11 0.16 12.38 -7.16
C ALA A 11 1.38 11.91 -7.95
N TRP A 12 1.59 10.61 -7.97
CA TRP A 12 2.56 10.01 -8.87
C TRP A 12 2.04 10.07 -10.31
N VAL A 13 2.80 10.71 -11.19
CA VAL A 13 2.44 10.97 -12.59
C VAL A 13 3.50 10.37 -13.51
N VAL A 14 3.05 9.65 -14.53
CA VAL A 14 3.90 9.08 -15.57
C VAL A 14 3.97 10.06 -16.75
N LYS A 15 5.20 10.39 -17.17
CA LYS A 15 5.51 11.28 -18.29
C LYS A 15 5.85 10.50 -19.56
N TYR A 16 5.24 10.90 -20.67
CA TYR A 16 5.49 10.42 -22.02
C TYR A 16 5.75 11.63 -22.94
N GLY A 17 6.97 12.15 -22.92
CA GLY A 17 7.29 13.41 -23.59
C GLY A 17 6.43 14.54 -23.00
N GLN A 18 5.54 15.12 -23.82
CA GLN A 18 4.62 16.19 -23.39
C GLN A 18 3.33 15.67 -22.74
N LYS A 19 3.00 14.38 -22.87
CA LYS A 19 1.79 13.81 -22.28
C LYS A 19 2.06 13.29 -20.88
N CYS A 20 1.09 13.48 -19.99
CA CYS A 20 1.13 12.98 -18.62
C CYS A 20 -0.10 12.12 -18.35
N ARG A 21 0.05 11.11 -17.48
CA ARG A 21 -1.09 10.38 -16.92
C ARG A 21 -0.83 10.00 -15.47
N LYS A 22 -1.89 9.70 -14.72
CA LYS A 22 -1.75 9.13 -13.39
C LYS A 22 -1.01 7.79 -13.43
N PHE A 23 -0.15 7.56 -12.46
CA PHE A 23 0.52 6.28 -12.25
C PHE A 23 -0.49 5.17 -11.95
N SER A 24 -0.24 3.98 -12.50
CA SER A 24 -1.09 2.80 -12.34
C SER A 24 -0.24 1.56 -12.12
N TYR A 25 -0.46 0.86 -11.01
CA TYR A 25 0.20 -0.41 -10.72
C TYR A 25 0.05 -1.42 -11.87
N ASP A 26 -1.16 -1.55 -12.42
CA ASP A 26 -1.47 -2.55 -13.45
C ASP A 26 -0.81 -2.26 -14.81
N ILE A 27 -0.39 -1.01 -15.05
CA ILE A 27 0.26 -0.59 -16.31
C ILE A 27 1.77 -0.44 -16.12
N ASP A 28 2.18 0.17 -15.01
CA ASP A 28 3.56 0.61 -14.79
C ASP A 28 4.41 -0.41 -14.06
N ILE A 29 3.80 -1.23 -13.20
CA ILE A 29 4.53 -2.18 -12.33
C ILE A 29 4.27 -3.62 -12.77
N LYS A 30 3.02 -4.07 -12.69
CA LYS A 30 2.63 -5.48 -12.90
C LYS A 30 3.20 -6.09 -14.19
N PRO A 31 3.15 -5.43 -15.36
CA PRO A 31 3.66 -6.01 -16.61
C PRO A 31 5.19 -6.12 -16.67
N ASN A 32 5.89 -5.37 -15.82
CA ASN A 32 7.34 -5.29 -15.81
C ASN A 32 7.98 -6.28 -14.82
N ILE A 33 7.18 -7.00 -14.02
CA ILE A 33 7.65 -8.06 -13.13
C ILE A 33 8.12 -9.24 -13.99
N LYS A 34 9.34 -9.70 -13.75
CA LYS A 34 9.96 -10.84 -14.44
C LYS A 34 9.87 -12.07 -13.56
N TRP A 35 9.21 -13.10 -14.07
CA TRP A 35 9.10 -14.40 -13.42
C TRP A 35 10.22 -15.30 -13.92
N GLN A 36 11.14 -15.61 -13.01
CA GLN A 36 12.41 -16.30 -13.25
C GLN A 36 12.23 -17.82 -13.12
N SER A 37 11.55 -18.43 -14.09
CA SER A 37 11.15 -19.85 -14.01
C SER A 37 12.34 -20.80 -13.78
N VAL A 38 13.44 -20.60 -14.49
CA VAL A 38 14.64 -21.45 -14.37
C VAL A 38 15.25 -21.31 -12.98
N GLU A 39 15.41 -20.08 -12.47
CA GLU A 39 15.96 -19.82 -11.14
C GLU A 39 15.07 -20.39 -10.04
N TYR A 40 13.74 -20.32 -10.19
CA TYR A 40 12.79 -20.90 -9.25
C TYR A 40 12.89 -22.42 -9.16
N GLY A 41 13.02 -23.12 -10.29
CA GLY A 41 13.24 -24.56 -10.28
C GLY A 41 14.56 -24.95 -9.61
N GLN A 42 15.65 -24.21 -9.92
CA GLN A 42 16.95 -24.45 -9.29
C GLN A 42 16.94 -24.20 -7.79
N TRP A 43 16.28 -23.12 -7.34
CA TRP A 43 16.09 -22.78 -5.94
C TRP A 43 15.35 -23.89 -5.21
N LEU A 44 14.19 -24.32 -5.72
CA LEU A 44 13.39 -25.38 -5.12
C LEU A 44 14.23 -26.66 -4.92
N LYS A 45 14.95 -27.06 -5.98
CA LYS A 45 15.81 -28.25 -5.96
C LYS A 45 16.95 -28.18 -4.96
N LYS A 46 17.62 -27.03 -4.85
CA LYS A 46 18.85 -26.89 -4.06
C LYS A 46 18.60 -26.52 -2.60
N GLU A 47 17.53 -25.79 -2.31
CA GLU A 47 17.31 -25.19 -0.99
C GLU A 47 16.13 -25.81 -0.24
N ILE A 48 15.07 -26.24 -0.93
CA ILE A 48 13.84 -26.69 -0.26
C ILE A 48 13.73 -28.22 -0.24
N LEU A 49 13.91 -28.89 -1.38
CA LEU A 49 13.81 -30.37 -1.43
C LEU A 49 14.80 -31.10 -0.49
N PRO A 50 16.00 -30.59 -0.20
CA PRO A 50 16.89 -31.21 0.79
C PRO A 50 16.41 -31.07 2.24
N LEU A 51 15.48 -30.16 2.54
CA LEU A 51 14.97 -29.91 3.90
C LEU A 51 13.78 -30.82 4.26
N LEU A 52 13.26 -31.59 3.31
CA LEU A 52 12.13 -32.48 3.57
C LEU A 52 12.51 -33.48 4.65
N ASN A 53 11.60 -33.68 5.61
CA ASN A 53 11.77 -34.61 6.71
C ASN A 53 10.66 -35.67 6.68
N ASP A 54 10.74 -36.67 7.54
CA ASP A 54 9.72 -37.73 7.59
C ASP A 54 8.56 -37.36 8.53
N ARG A 55 8.49 -36.09 8.98
CA ARG A 55 7.56 -35.61 10.00
C ARG A 55 7.02 -34.24 9.64
N THR A 56 5.84 -34.22 9.03
CA THR A 56 4.77 -33.26 9.35
C THR A 56 3.49 -33.69 8.66
N SER A 57 2.46 -34.04 9.42
CA SER A 57 1.12 -34.22 8.89
C SER A 57 0.68 -32.93 8.19
N ALA A 58 0.39 -33.00 6.89
CA ALA A 58 -0.18 -31.87 6.17
C ALA A 58 -1.57 -31.57 6.75
N TYR A 59 -1.90 -30.29 6.92
CA TYR A 59 -3.22 -29.87 7.38
C TYR A 59 -3.70 -28.66 6.60
N GLU A 60 -4.99 -28.65 6.25
CA GLU A 60 -5.67 -27.46 5.74
C GLU A 60 -6.35 -26.73 6.89
N ILE A 61 -6.32 -25.40 6.84
CA ILE A 61 -7.15 -24.56 7.69
C ILE A 61 -8.30 -24.08 6.82
N LEU A 62 -9.49 -24.63 7.05
CA LEU A 62 -10.72 -24.10 6.49
C LEU A 62 -11.18 -22.95 7.39
N VAL A 63 -11.31 -21.78 6.79
CA VAL A 63 -11.83 -20.58 7.46
C VAL A 63 -13.17 -20.26 6.84
N ASP A 64 -14.24 -20.48 7.61
CA ASP A 64 -15.58 -19.96 7.34
C ASP A 64 -15.91 -18.86 8.35
N LEU A 65 -16.93 -18.04 8.09
CA LEU A 65 -17.29 -16.86 8.90
C LEU A 65 -17.50 -17.18 10.39
N ASP A 66 -17.87 -18.42 10.72
CA ASP A 66 -18.17 -18.87 12.09
C ASP A 66 -17.27 -19.99 12.64
N ARG A 67 -16.36 -20.56 11.84
CA ARG A 67 -15.49 -21.69 12.29
C ARG A 67 -14.10 -21.70 11.65
N HIS A 68 -13.12 -22.05 12.48
CA HIS A 68 -11.78 -22.42 12.05
C HIS A 68 -11.58 -23.90 12.33
N GLU A 69 -11.46 -24.71 11.27
CA GLU A 69 -11.25 -26.15 11.41
C GLU A 69 -9.90 -26.55 10.81
N LYS A 70 -9.08 -27.25 11.61
CA LYS A 70 -7.83 -27.85 11.14
C LYS A 70 -8.13 -29.25 10.65
N ARG A 71 -8.17 -29.43 9.33
CA ARG A 71 -8.31 -30.75 8.71
C ARG A 71 -6.93 -31.32 8.47
N PHE A 72 -6.55 -32.36 9.21
CA PHE A 72 -5.38 -33.16 8.87
C PHE A 72 -5.70 -33.95 7.60
N LEU A 73 -4.82 -33.84 6.60
CA LEU A 73 -4.95 -34.58 5.36
C LEU A 73 -4.44 -36.00 5.64
N GLU A 74 -5.30 -37.01 5.52
CA GLU A 74 -4.89 -38.41 5.55
C GLU A 74 -4.12 -38.74 4.26
N ASP A 75 -3.04 -39.52 4.39
CA ASP A 75 -2.03 -39.78 3.34
C ASP A 75 -2.57 -40.42 2.04
N GLU A 76 -3.85 -40.82 1.99
CA GLU A 76 -4.44 -41.57 0.87
C GLU A 76 -5.51 -40.83 0.06
N GLU A 77 -5.98 -39.65 0.47
CA GLU A 77 -7.01 -38.92 -0.27
C GLU A 77 -6.53 -37.53 -0.72
N PHE A 78 -6.46 -37.36 -2.05
CA PHE A 78 -6.25 -36.15 -2.85
C PHE A 78 -4.83 -35.84 -3.33
N GLY A 79 -4.74 -35.53 -4.63
CA GLY A 79 -3.57 -35.00 -5.31
C GLY A 79 -3.19 -33.59 -4.85
N ILE A 80 -2.66 -33.50 -3.63
CA ILE A 80 -2.19 -32.23 -3.01
C ILE A 80 -1.03 -31.61 -3.81
N PHE A 81 -0.43 -32.36 -4.73
CA PHE A 81 0.59 -31.90 -5.66
C PHE A 81 0.12 -31.89 -7.13
N GLU A 82 -1.18 -31.66 -7.36
CA GLU A 82 -1.71 -31.44 -8.71
C GLU A 82 -1.42 -30.03 -9.22
N ILE A 83 -1.21 -29.94 -10.54
CA ILE A 83 -0.96 -28.67 -11.24
C ILE A 83 -2.05 -27.63 -11.00
N GLY A 84 -3.31 -28.07 -10.91
CA GLY A 84 -4.44 -27.17 -10.66
C GLY A 84 -4.36 -26.50 -9.29
N TYR A 85 -4.03 -27.28 -8.25
CA TYR A 85 -3.87 -26.76 -6.89
C TYR A 85 -2.71 -25.76 -6.83
N LEU A 86 -1.51 -26.14 -7.28
CA LEU A 86 -0.34 -25.27 -7.21
C LEU A 86 -0.52 -24.00 -8.06
N ALA A 87 -1.08 -24.11 -9.27
CA ALA A 87 -1.37 -22.97 -10.12
C ALA A 87 -2.36 -22.00 -9.46
N ARG A 88 -3.39 -22.50 -8.75
CA ARG A 88 -4.32 -21.66 -7.98
C ARG A 88 -3.58 -20.91 -6.87
N ARG A 89 -2.78 -21.61 -6.06
CA ARG A 89 -2.00 -20.99 -4.98
C ARG A 89 -1.04 -19.92 -5.49
N ILE A 90 -0.38 -20.15 -6.63
CA ILE A 90 0.50 -19.16 -7.26
C ILE A 90 -0.31 -17.98 -7.81
N THR A 91 -1.50 -18.24 -8.38
CA THR A 91 -2.39 -17.19 -8.91
C THR A 91 -2.79 -16.20 -7.83
N ASP A 92 -3.05 -16.66 -6.59
CA ASP A 92 -3.35 -15.81 -5.43
C ASP A 92 -2.26 -14.75 -5.17
N VAL A 93 -1.01 -15.00 -5.61
CA VAL A 93 0.11 -14.07 -5.46
C VAL A 93 0.31 -13.21 -6.70
N ILE A 94 0.27 -13.78 -7.91
CA ILE A 94 0.74 -13.09 -9.11
C ILE A 94 -0.36 -12.42 -9.95
N ASP A 95 -1.64 -12.68 -9.66
CA ASP A 95 -2.80 -12.14 -10.38
C ASP A 95 -2.74 -12.41 -11.92
N ASN A 96 -2.10 -13.49 -12.35
CA ASN A 96 -2.03 -13.94 -13.75
C ASN A 96 -2.04 -15.47 -13.82
N ALA A 97 -3.18 -16.05 -14.20
CA ALA A 97 -3.37 -17.50 -14.21
C ALA A 97 -2.46 -18.25 -15.19
N PHE A 98 -2.13 -17.65 -16.35
CA PHE A 98 -1.28 -18.31 -17.35
C PHE A 98 0.16 -18.43 -16.87
N VAL A 99 0.71 -17.32 -16.35
CA VAL A 99 2.04 -17.34 -15.74
C VAL A 99 2.08 -18.28 -14.54
N ALA A 100 1.01 -18.31 -13.74
CA ALA A 100 0.94 -19.16 -12.55
C ALA A 100 0.96 -20.64 -12.92
N PHE A 101 0.25 -20.99 -13.98
CA PHE A 101 0.23 -22.34 -14.54
C PHE A 101 1.60 -22.76 -15.08
N ASP A 102 2.30 -21.89 -15.81
CA ASP A 102 3.64 -22.19 -16.32
C ASP A 102 4.68 -22.31 -15.20
N LEU A 103 4.60 -21.48 -14.15
CA LEU A 103 5.41 -21.64 -12.95
C LEU A 103 5.10 -22.95 -12.22
N ALA A 104 3.82 -23.30 -12.10
CA ALA A 104 3.42 -24.57 -11.47
C ALA A 104 4.06 -25.77 -12.19
N LYS A 105 4.04 -25.82 -13.53
CA LYS A 105 4.72 -26.88 -14.30
C LYS A 105 6.21 -26.99 -13.96
N VAL A 106 6.88 -25.86 -13.80
CA VAL A 106 8.32 -25.83 -13.50
C VAL A 106 8.60 -26.43 -12.13
N PHE A 107 7.84 -26.03 -11.10
CA PHE A 107 7.98 -26.60 -9.76
C PHE A 107 7.62 -28.08 -9.73
N LEU A 108 6.52 -28.48 -10.37
CA LEU A 108 6.12 -29.89 -10.48
C LEU A 108 7.19 -30.74 -11.15
N SER A 109 7.78 -30.27 -12.26
CA SER A 109 8.84 -30.99 -12.96
C SER A 109 10.07 -31.23 -12.07
N GLU A 110 10.43 -30.30 -11.19
CA GLU A 110 11.52 -30.51 -10.23
C GLU A 110 11.14 -31.47 -9.10
N CYS A 111 9.89 -31.43 -8.66
CA CYS A 111 9.35 -32.35 -7.67
C CYS A 111 9.23 -33.80 -8.18
N GLU A 112 8.84 -34.00 -9.43
CA GLU A 112 8.80 -35.34 -10.08
C GLU A 112 10.19 -35.98 -10.15
N LYS A 113 11.25 -35.17 -10.26
CA LYS A 113 12.65 -35.64 -10.26
C LYS A 113 13.15 -36.01 -8.85
N TYR A 114 12.42 -35.69 -7.80
CA TYR A 114 12.78 -36.03 -6.43
C TYR A 114 12.64 -37.54 -6.20
N LYS A 115 13.66 -38.17 -5.60
CA LYS A 115 13.71 -39.64 -5.52
C LYS A 115 12.65 -40.24 -4.60
N ASP A 116 12.29 -39.55 -3.52
CA ASP A 116 11.37 -40.05 -2.50
C ASP A 116 10.00 -39.37 -2.61
N GLN A 117 9.16 -39.92 -3.47
CA GLN A 117 7.82 -39.37 -3.74
C GLN A 117 6.90 -39.43 -2.51
N LYS A 118 7.05 -40.44 -1.64
CA LYS A 118 6.26 -40.52 -0.40
C LYS A 118 6.59 -39.37 0.54
N LYS A 119 7.88 -39.11 0.71
CA LYS A 119 8.37 -37.98 1.52
C LYS A 119 7.98 -36.63 0.94
N LEU A 120 7.98 -36.49 -0.39
CA LEU A 120 7.49 -35.28 -1.04
C LEU A 120 6.00 -35.04 -0.75
N LEU A 121 5.16 -36.07 -0.89
CA LEU A 121 3.72 -35.98 -0.64
C LEU A 121 3.42 -35.58 0.80
N ALA A 122 4.08 -36.21 1.78
CA ALA A 122 3.95 -35.88 3.20
C ALA A 122 4.32 -34.41 3.51
N ASN A 123 5.19 -33.79 2.71
CA ASN A 123 5.64 -32.40 2.89
C ASN A 123 5.05 -31.41 1.88
N SER A 124 4.04 -31.82 1.11
CA SER A 124 3.46 -31.03 0.01
C SER A 124 2.95 -29.64 0.45
N GLY A 125 2.34 -29.55 1.62
CA GLY A 125 1.91 -28.27 2.21
C GLY A 125 3.07 -27.32 2.52
N PHE A 126 4.16 -27.85 3.09
CA PHE A 126 5.39 -27.10 3.35
C PHE A 126 6.02 -26.60 2.05
N VAL A 127 6.21 -27.48 1.06
CA VAL A 127 6.78 -27.12 -0.24
C VAL A 127 5.95 -26.02 -0.91
N THR A 128 4.63 -26.17 -0.92
CA THR A 128 3.71 -25.15 -1.46
C THR A 128 3.88 -23.83 -0.73
N GLN A 129 3.92 -23.83 0.61
CA GLN A 129 4.09 -22.62 1.40
C GLN A 129 5.41 -21.90 1.08
N GLU A 130 6.51 -22.63 0.94
CA GLU A 130 7.81 -22.05 0.61
C GLU A 130 7.82 -21.47 -0.82
N ILE A 131 7.21 -22.14 -1.79
CA ILE A 131 7.03 -21.61 -3.16
C ILE A 131 6.29 -20.26 -3.11
N ILE A 132 5.16 -20.21 -2.40
CA ILE A 132 4.34 -18.98 -2.28
C ILE A 132 5.12 -17.87 -1.58
N LYS A 133 5.85 -18.17 -0.51
CA LYS A 133 6.71 -17.20 0.17
C LYS A 133 7.79 -16.64 -0.76
N LYS A 134 8.48 -17.50 -1.51
CA LYS A 134 9.55 -17.12 -2.43
C LYS A 134 9.03 -16.21 -3.55
N ILE A 135 7.94 -16.60 -4.22
CA ILE A 135 7.33 -15.80 -5.29
C ILE A 135 6.85 -14.46 -4.75
N SER A 136 6.21 -14.44 -3.58
CA SER A 136 5.72 -13.21 -2.94
C SER A 136 6.87 -12.26 -2.58
N HIS A 137 7.95 -12.79 -1.99
CA HIS A 137 9.14 -12.01 -1.66
C HIS A 137 9.77 -11.38 -2.90
N ASP A 138 10.00 -12.18 -3.95
CA ASP A 138 10.63 -11.70 -5.17
C ASP A 138 9.74 -10.70 -5.92
N LYS A 139 8.42 -10.89 -5.89
CA LYS A 139 7.43 -9.93 -6.40
C LYS A 139 7.58 -8.58 -5.70
N ILE A 140 7.54 -8.56 -4.36
CA ILE A 140 7.66 -7.32 -3.56
C ILE A 140 8.98 -6.60 -3.85
N GLY A 141 10.08 -7.35 -3.96
CA GLY A 141 11.38 -6.80 -4.33
C GLY A 141 11.36 -6.13 -5.70
N GLN A 142 10.83 -6.83 -6.71
CA GLN A 142 10.73 -6.30 -8.08
C GLN A 142 9.80 -5.09 -8.19
N GLU A 143 8.65 -5.10 -7.54
CA GLU A 143 7.71 -3.96 -7.50
C GLU A 143 8.43 -2.66 -7.08
N LYS A 144 9.17 -2.73 -5.96
CA LYS A 144 9.95 -1.60 -5.45
C LYS A 144 11.05 -1.17 -6.41
N LEU A 145 11.78 -2.13 -7.00
CA LEU A 145 12.86 -1.84 -7.96
C LEU A 145 12.33 -1.15 -9.22
N ILE A 146 11.23 -1.64 -9.79
CA ILE A 146 10.60 -1.07 -10.98
C ILE A 146 10.17 0.37 -10.69
N PHE A 147 9.46 0.59 -9.58
CA PHE A 147 9.01 1.92 -9.17
C PHE A 147 10.17 2.91 -9.02
N ASN A 148 11.22 2.52 -8.29
CA ASN A 148 12.41 3.35 -8.10
C ASN A 148 13.15 3.62 -9.42
N SER A 149 13.18 2.66 -10.35
CA SER A 149 13.75 2.84 -11.68
C SER A 149 12.97 3.87 -12.51
N LEU A 150 11.63 3.86 -12.42
CA LEU A 150 10.79 4.85 -13.07
C LEU A 150 11.03 6.27 -12.52
N ILE A 151 11.22 6.41 -11.20
CA ILE A 151 11.60 7.69 -10.57
C ILE A 151 12.98 8.13 -11.04
N LYS A 152 13.98 7.24 -10.95
CA LYS A 152 15.37 7.54 -11.34
C LYS A 152 15.49 7.97 -12.80
N SER A 153 14.70 7.37 -13.69
CA SER A 153 14.63 7.72 -15.11
C SER A 153 13.77 8.95 -15.41
N LYS A 154 13.21 9.62 -14.38
CA LYS A 154 12.29 10.76 -14.50
C LYS A 154 11.02 10.47 -15.32
N LYS A 155 10.71 9.19 -15.55
CA LYS A 155 9.46 8.75 -16.18
C LYS A 155 8.29 8.84 -15.21
N LEU A 156 8.55 8.62 -13.93
CA LEU A 156 7.60 8.79 -12.84
C LEU A 156 8.03 9.97 -11.99
N VAL A 157 7.14 10.93 -11.80
CA VAL A 157 7.40 12.14 -11.01
C VAL A 157 6.30 12.33 -9.98
N LEU A 158 6.63 12.95 -8.86
CA LEU A 158 5.64 13.41 -7.89
C LEU A 158 5.21 14.82 -8.28
N ALA A 159 3.91 15.02 -8.52
CA ALA A 159 3.43 16.28 -9.07
C ALA A 159 2.07 16.71 -8.51
N VAL A 160 1.90 18.02 -8.39
CA VAL A 160 0.59 18.66 -8.19
C VAL A 160 0.13 19.22 -9.54
N SER A 161 -1.16 19.07 -9.83
CA SER A 161 -1.77 19.48 -11.10
C SER A 161 -3.20 19.94 -10.89
N GLU A 162 -3.62 20.96 -11.65
CA GLU A 162 -5.01 21.41 -11.73
C GLU A 162 -5.88 20.47 -12.59
N ASP A 163 -5.28 19.70 -13.49
CA ASP A 163 -5.98 18.66 -14.24
C ASP A 163 -6.26 17.46 -13.34
N GLU A 164 -7.53 17.25 -13.00
CA GLU A 164 -8.04 16.17 -12.15
C GLU A 164 -7.75 14.76 -12.71
N ASN A 165 -7.48 14.63 -14.02
CA ASN A 165 -7.14 13.35 -14.65
C ASN A 165 -5.76 12.84 -14.24
N ILE A 166 -4.84 13.75 -13.90
CA ILE A 166 -3.46 13.41 -13.51
C ILE A 166 -3.17 13.78 -12.05
N GLY A 167 -3.72 14.89 -11.58
CA GLY A 167 -3.55 15.42 -10.24
C GLY A 167 -4.57 14.85 -9.25
N TYR A 168 -4.77 15.62 -8.19
CA TYR A 168 -5.77 15.34 -7.17
C TYR A 168 -6.29 16.65 -6.60
N LEU A 169 -7.61 16.79 -6.53
CA LEU A 169 -8.29 17.91 -5.88
C LEU A 169 -9.12 17.36 -4.72
N LEU A 170 -9.03 17.98 -3.55
CA LEU A 170 -9.90 17.62 -2.43
C LEU A 170 -11.38 17.80 -2.81
N PRO A 171 -12.28 16.89 -2.39
CA PRO A 171 -13.71 17.04 -2.59
C PRO A 171 -14.22 18.41 -2.14
N LYS A 172 -15.16 18.96 -2.91
CA LYS A 172 -15.80 20.23 -2.55
C LYS A 172 -16.81 20.07 -1.42
N GLU A 173 -17.42 18.89 -1.35
CA GLU A 173 -18.46 18.51 -0.41
C GLU A 173 -18.09 17.16 0.20
N ASN A 174 -18.55 16.94 1.43
CA ASN A 174 -18.40 15.68 2.14
C ASN A 174 -19.75 15.30 2.74
N GLU A 175 -20.24 14.11 2.40
CA GLU A 175 -21.42 13.56 3.03
C GLU A 175 -21.08 13.11 4.46
N ILE A 176 -21.87 13.59 5.41
CA ILE A 176 -21.76 13.25 6.82
C ILE A 176 -23.10 12.69 7.29
N TYR A 177 -23.07 11.87 8.33
CA TYR A 177 -24.30 11.43 8.98
C TYR A 177 -25.07 12.65 9.55
N PRO A 178 -26.42 12.59 9.62
CA PRO A 178 -27.26 13.72 10.02
C PRO A 178 -26.93 14.32 11.40
N GLU A 179 -26.29 13.54 12.27
CA GLU A 179 -25.86 13.94 13.61
C GLU A 179 -24.48 14.63 13.65
N GLY A 180 -23.89 14.97 12.49
CA GLY A 180 -22.59 15.65 12.46
C GLY A 180 -22.60 16.96 13.25
N ILE A 181 -21.63 17.10 14.16
CA ILE A 181 -21.54 18.19 15.12
C ILE A 181 -20.47 19.18 14.63
N GLU A 182 -20.77 20.48 14.75
CA GLU A 182 -19.74 21.53 14.65
C GLU A 182 -18.85 21.45 15.90
N THR A 183 -17.74 20.73 15.79
CA THR A 183 -16.86 20.45 16.95
C THR A 183 -15.49 21.14 16.83
N TYR A 184 -15.06 21.45 15.61
CA TYR A 184 -13.67 21.81 15.32
C TYR A 184 -13.59 23.13 14.56
N SER A 185 -12.75 24.03 15.06
CA SER A 185 -12.62 25.40 14.58
C SER A 185 -11.86 25.50 13.25
N SER A 186 -10.92 24.59 13.03
CA SER A 186 -10.02 24.56 11.88
C SER A 186 -10.34 23.40 10.93
N ASN A 187 -11.50 22.75 11.06
CA ASN A 187 -11.90 21.74 10.09
C ASN A 187 -12.20 22.39 8.73
N LEU A 188 -11.77 21.75 7.63
CA LEU A 188 -11.99 22.24 6.27
C LEU A 188 -13.49 22.27 5.90
N PHE A 189 -14.28 21.38 6.50
CA PHE A 189 -15.74 21.33 6.36
C PHE A 189 -16.40 21.85 7.63
N GLU A 190 -17.55 22.51 7.46
CA GLU A 190 -18.29 23.13 8.57
C GLU A 190 -18.68 22.12 9.65
N LYS A 191 -19.05 20.90 9.23
CA LYS A 191 -19.45 19.81 10.12
C LYS A 191 -18.53 18.62 9.99
N SER A 192 -18.27 17.98 11.13
CA SER A 192 -17.46 16.77 11.21
C SER A 192 -18.24 15.62 11.82
N ASP A 193 -18.07 14.42 11.28
CA ASP A 193 -18.64 13.20 11.82
C ASP A 193 -17.71 12.63 12.91
N VAL A 194 -17.74 13.28 14.08
CA VAL A 194 -16.91 12.91 15.25
C VAL A 194 -17.28 11.53 15.80
N LEU A 195 -18.54 11.13 15.62
CA LEU A 195 -19.07 9.86 16.11
C LEU A 195 -18.45 8.67 15.36
N SER A 196 -18.13 8.81 14.07
CA SER A 196 -17.45 7.76 13.31
C SER A 196 -15.92 7.75 13.47
N MET A 197 -15.35 8.68 14.23
CA MET A 197 -13.91 8.63 14.56
C MET A 197 -13.66 7.61 15.67
N ASN A 198 -12.54 6.92 15.60
CA ASN A 198 -12.04 6.12 16.70
C ASN A 198 -11.36 7.01 17.78
N THR A 199 -10.99 6.45 18.92
CA THR A 199 -10.41 7.22 20.04
C THR A 199 -9.08 7.90 19.69
N LEU A 200 -8.24 7.25 18.88
CA LEU A 200 -6.96 7.79 18.42
C LEU A 200 -7.18 8.92 17.41
N GLU A 201 -8.08 8.70 16.43
CA GLU A 201 -8.47 9.74 15.46
C GLU A 201 -8.99 11.00 16.18
N ARG A 202 -9.85 10.84 17.21
CA ARG A 202 -10.34 11.97 18.03
C ARG A 202 -9.21 12.70 18.76
N LYS A 203 -8.26 11.95 19.34
CA LYS A 203 -7.11 12.55 20.03
C LYS A 203 -6.27 13.37 19.06
N ILE A 204 -5.95 12.82 17.89
CA ILE A 204 -5.18 13.50 16.83
C ILE A 204 -5.94 14.74 16.33
N ALA A 205 -7.23 14.62 16.04
CA ALA A 205 -8.06 15.75 15.62
C ALA A 205 -8.04 16.90 16.64
N ASN A 206 -8.23 16.60 17.93
CA ASN A 206 -8.15 17.59 19.02
C ASN A 206 -6.76 18.24 19.09
N LEU A 207 -5.69 17.46 18.94
CA LEU A 207 -4.32 17.99 19.00
C LEU A 207 -4.03 18.92 17.81
N ILE A 208 -4.49 18.58 16.61
CA ILE A 208 -4.31 19.39 15.40
C ILE A 208 -5.14 20.68 15.48
N ASP A 209 -6.41 20.61 15.88
CA ASP A 209 -7.31 21.78 15.89
C ASP A 209 -6.85 22.88 16.86
N ASN A 210 -6.11 22.51 17.90
CA ASN A 210 -5.58 23.44 18.91
C ASN A 210 -4.23 24.09 18.51
N LYS A 211 -3.69 23.83 17.32
CA LYS A 211 -2.40 24.39 16.88
C LYS A 211 -2.59 25.70 16.11
N GLU A 212 -1.99 26.77 16.59
CA GLU A 212 -2.05 28.10 15.93
C GLU A 212 -1.48 28.12 14.50
N SER A 213 -0.54 27.23 14.20
CA SER A 213 0.06 27.12 12.85
C SER A 213 -0.88 26.49 11.83
N VAL A 214 -1.93 25.78 12.28
CA VAL A 214 -2.87 25.07 11.41
C VAL A 214 -3.84 26.07 10.78
N ILE A 215 -3.97 25.99 9.46
CA ILE A 215 -4.90 26.80 8.68
C ILE A 215 -6.22 26.07 8.52
N TRP A 216 -6.13 24.79 8.15
CA TRP A 216 -7.26 23.88 8.08
C TRP A 216 -6.77 22.44 8.18
N TRP A 217 -7.63 21.53 8.61
CA TRP A 217 -7.40 20.10 8.52
C TRP A 217 -8.65 19.36 8.09
N VAL A 218 -8.48 18.15 7.58
CA VAL A 218 -9.60 17.29 7.20
C VAL A 218 -9.27 15.82 7.45
N ARG A 219 -10.25 15.07 7.94
CA ARG A 219 -10.18 13.60 7.98
C ARG A 219 -10.49 13.06 6.58
N ASN A 220 -9.61 12.22 6.09
CA ASN A 220 -9.74 11.59 4.77
C ASN A 220 -10.64 10.36 4.87
N VAL A 221 -11.76 10.36 4.14
CA VAL A 221 -12.77 9.29 4.26
C VAL A 221 -12.40 8.11 3.35
N ALA A 222 -11.77 7.08 3.93
CA ALA A 222 -11.20 5.98 3.15
C ALA A 222 -12.20 5.14 2.33
N THR A 223 -13.46 5.07 2.78
CA THR A 223 -14.56 4.35 2.11
C THR A 223 -15.03 5.05 0.84
N ASN A 224 -14.82 6.36 0.73
CA ASN A 224 -15.18 7.13 -0.44
C ASN A 224 -14.02 7.12 -1.47
N LYS A 225 -14.33 6.81 -2.73
CA LYS A 225 -13.33 6.69 -3.80
C LYS A 225 -12.83 8.04 -4.30
N ASP A 226 -13.58 9.11 -4.03
CA ASP A 226 -13.25 10.49 -4.41
C ASP A 226 -12.37 11.19 -3.39
N TRP A 227 -11.91 10.45 -2.37
CA TRP A 227 -11.00 10.92 -1.33
C TRP A 227 -9.55 10.50 -1.56
N TYR A 228 -8.65 11.31 -1.03
CA TYR A 228 -7.25 11.31 -1.42
C TYR A 228 -6.61 9.94 -1.20
N SER A 229 -5.89 9.49 -2.22
CA SER A 229 -5.20 8.23 -2.19
C SER A 229 -3.88 8.30 -2.93
N ILE A 230 -2.87 7.72 -2.31
CA ILE A 230 -1.51 7.58 -2.82
C ILE A 230 -1.36 6.18 -3.39
N ARG A 231 -0.81 6.08 -4.59
CA ARG A 231 -0.44 4.80 -5.20
C ARG A 231 1.06 4.62 -5.04
N GLY A 232 1.48 3.62 -4.28
CA GLY A 232 2.87 3.17 -4.23
C GLY A 232 3.13 2.04 -5.22
N TRP A 233 4.19 1.26 -5.00
CA TRP A 233 4.56 0.15 -5.87
C TRP A 233 3.75 -1.13 -5.70
N LYS A 234 2.92 -1.25 -4.66
CA LYS A 234 1.94 -2.35 -4.52
C LYS A 234 0.58 -1.95 -5.12
N LYS A 235 -0.22 -2.95 -5.47
CA LYS A 235 -1.59 -2.81 -6.03
C LYS A 235 -2.53 -1.94 -5.19
N GLY A 236 -2.40 -2.01 -3.86
CA GLY A 236 -3.23 -1.28 -2.91
C GLY A 236 -2.97 0.24 -2.90
N LYS A 237 -4.03 1.00 -2.65
CA LYS A 237 -3.95 2.45 -2.41
C LYS A 237 -3.68 2.72 -0.93
N ILE A 238 -2.77 3.63 -0.65
CA ILE A 238 -2.54 4.18 0.69
C ILE A 238 -3.44 5.40 0.85
N ARG A 239 -4.16 5.48 1.96
CA ARG A 239 -4.96 6.65 2.31
C ARG A 239 -4.44 7.20 3.63
N PRO A 240 -3.94 8.44 3.68
CA PRO A 240 -3.69 9.10 4.95
C PRO A 240 -5.01 9.26 5.70
N ASP A 241 -4.98 9.30 7.02
CA ASP A 241 -6.17 9.50 7.85
C ASP A 241 -6.52 10.98 7.96
N PHE A 242 -5.49 11.85 8.01
CA PHE A 242 -5.67 13.30 8.04
C PHE A 242 -4.81 14.00 6.99
N ILE A 243 -5.32 15.14 6.52
CA ILE A 243 -4.62 16.07 5.65
C ILE A 243 -4.70 17.44 6.32
N VAL A 244 -3.55 18.04 6.58
CA VAL A 244 -3.46 19.28 7.36
C VAL A 244 -2.71 20.32 6.54
N ALA A 245 -3.29 21.49 6.36
CA ALA A 245 -2.57 22.66 5.88
C ALA A 245 -2.12 23.50 7.07
N LYS A 246 -0.85 23.86 7.10
CA LYS A 246 -0.26 24.72 8.13
C LYS A 246 0.62 25.80 7.51
N LYS A 247 0.98 26.78 8.33
CA LYS A 247 2.06 27.72 8.06
C LYS A 247 3.35 27.17 8.64
N ASN A 248 4.40 27.10 7.83
CA ASN A 248 5.73 26.77 8.34
C ASN A 248 6.39 27.99 9.00
N LYS A 249 7.63 27.84 9.49
CA LYS A 249 8.40 28.90 10.16
C LYS A 249 8.64 30.14 9.31
N ASN A 250 8.61 29.99 7.98
CA ASN A 250 8.74 31.08 7.02
C ASN A 250 7.38 31.69 6.62
N ASN A 251 6.31 31.31 7.31
CA ASN A 251 4.93 31.71 7.03
C ASN A 251 4.46 31.32 5.60
N SER A 252 5.13 30.32 4.97
CA SER A 252 4.65 29.70 3.73
C SER A 252 3.74 28.52 4.04
N LEU A 253 2.81 28.26 3.12
CA LEU A 253 1.90 27.13 3.20
C LEU A 253 2.67 25.81 3.09
N GLU A 254 2.40 24.88 3.99
CA GLU A 254 2.92 23.52 4.00
C GLU A 254 1.77 22.55 4.27
N LEU A 255 1.70 21.46 3.51
CA LEU A 255 0.72 20.40 3.74
C LEU A 255 1.37 19.20 4.39
N VAL A 256 0.80 18.76 5.52
CA VAL A 256 1.23 17.57 6.24
C VAL A 256 0.16 16.49 6.09
N TYR A 257 0.55 15.34 5.57
CA TYR A 257 -0.27 14.13 5.50
C TYR A 257 0.05 13.23 6.67
N VAL A 258 -0.98 12.82 7.41
CA VAL A 258 -0.81 11.98 8.60
C VAL A 258 -1.48 10.63 8.36
N ILE A 259 -0.70 9.55 8.45
CA ILE A 259 -1.20 8.18 8.63
C ILE A 259 -1.15 7.82 10.12
N GLU A 260 -2.25 7.30 10.63
CA GLU A 260 -2.38 6.69 11.94
C GLU A 260 -1.95 5.21 11.89
N SER A 261 -1.03 4.83 12.77
CA SER A 261 -0.71 3.42 13.02
C SER A 261 -1.28 3.00 14.37
N LYS A 262 -2.24 2.06 14.35
CA LYS A 262 -2.88 1.52 15.56
C LYS A 262 -1.95 0.53 16.27
N GLY A 263 -1.69 0.72 17.56
CA GLY A 263 -0.88 -0.18 18.39
C GLY A 263 0.63 -0.13 18.11
N GLU A 264 1.43 -0.03 19.17
CA GLU A 264 2.90 0.03 19.09
C GLU A 264 3.52 -1.18 18.39
N HIS A 265 2.93 -2.38 18.55
CA HIS A 265 3.42 -3.62 17.92
C HIS A 265 3.14 -3.72 16.41
N LEU A 266 2.30 -2.86 15.83
CA LEU A 266 2.02 -2.87 14.39
C LEU A 266 3.08 -2.10 13.58
N ILE A 267 4.08 -1.49 14.22
CA ILE A 267 5.14 -0.81 13.48
C ILE A 267 5.95 -1.79 12.62
N ASP A 268 6.22 -2.98 13.15
CA ASP A 268 6.96 -4.03 12.45
C ASP A 268 6.07 -4.83 11.49
N ASN A 269 4.77 -4.51 11.41
CA ASN A 269 3.87 -5.10 10.42
C ASN A 269 4.35 -4.72 9.00
N PRO A 270 4.50 -5.70 8.09
CA PRO A 270 4.84 -5.45 6.69
C PRO A 270 3.99 -4.38 5.97
N ASP A 271 2.72 -4.20 6.35
CA ASP A 271 1.86 -3.15 5.77
C ASP A 271 2.29 -1.74 6.23
N THR A 272 2.53 -1.57 7.53
CA THR A 272 2.99 -0.30 8.12
C THR A 272 4.36 0.10 7.57
N GLN A 273 5.29 -0.85 7.50
CA GLN A 273 6.62 -0.64 6.91
C GLN A 273 6.54 -0.25 5.43
N TYR A 274 5.58 -0.84 4.68
CA TYR A 274 5.34 -0.46 3.30
C TYR A 274 4.81 0.98 3.18
N LYS A 275 3.80 1.36 3.97
CA LYS A 275 3.24 2.72 3.98
C LYS A 275 4.32 3.75 4.31
N LYS A 276 5.10 3.48 5.36
CA LYS A 276 6.25 4.31 5.74
C LYS A 276 7.26 4.44 4.60
N SER A 277 7.65 3.34 3.97
CA SER A 277 8.59 3.35 2.84
C SER A 277 8.10 4.20 1.66
N VAL A 278 6.79 4.19 1.37
CA VAL A 278 6.21 5.02 0.31
C VAL A 278 6.24 6.50 0.71
N PHE A 279 5.92 6.82 1.96
CA PHE A 279 5.94 8.18 2.50
C PHE A 279 7.35 8.77 2.53
N ASP A 280 8.32 8.00 3.03
CA ASP A 280 9.75 8.36 2.99
C ASP A 280 10.16 8.67 1.54
N LYS A 281 9.75 7.83 0.58
CA LYS A 281 10.05 8.06 -0.83
C LYS A 281 9.42 9.35 -1.38
N MET A 282 8.21 9.70 -0.94
CA MET A 282 7.56 10.96 -1.32
C MET A 282 8.26 12.17 -0.72
N ASN A 283 8.66 12.11 0.57
CA ASN A 283 9.43 13.16 1.25
C ASN A 283 10.80 13.40 0.59
N GLU A 284 11.45 12.34 0.09
CA GLU A 284 12.72 12.42 -0.64
C GLU A 284 12.59 12.96 -2.07
N THR A 285 11.37 13.06 -2.61
CA THR A 285 11.15 13.39 -4.03
C THR A 285 10.67 14.83 -4.18
N GLU A 286 11.36 15.60 -5.01
CA GLU A 286 10.94 16.96 -5.35
C GLU A 286 9.57 16.95 -6.05
N ILE A 287 8.69 17.86 -5.62
CA ILE A 287 7.32 17.96 -6.12
C ILE A 287 7.25 18.98 -7.26
N GLU A 288 6.86 18.48 -8.43
CA GLU A 288 6.66 19.31 -9.60
C GLU A 288 5.27 19.96 -9.61
N ALA A 289 5.17 21.14 -10.22
CA ALA A 289 3.87 21.73 -10.56
C ALA A 289 3.64 21.53 -12.06
N LEU A 290 2.66 20.70 -12.41
CA LEU A 290 2.24 20.49 -13.79
C LEU A 290 1.07 21.43 -14.06
N ASN A 291 1.40 22.63 -14.51
CA ASN A 291 0.44 23.70 -14.72
C ASN A 291 0.02 23.75 -16.18
N PHE A 292 -1.27 23.49 -16.47
CA PHE A 292 -1.79 23.57 -17.83
C PHE A 292 -2.43 24.94 -18.13
N ASN A 293 -2.93 25.68 -17.14
CA ASN A 293 -3.59 26.98 -17.33
C ASN A 293 -3.32 27.97 -16.17
N LEU A 294 -2.12 28.56 -16.12
CA LEU A 294 -1.76 29.56 -15.10
C LEU A 294 -2.42 30.93 -15.35
N ILE A 295 -3.54 31.20 -14.67
CA ILE A 295 -3.98 32.59 -14.43
C ILE A 295 -4.37 32.86 -12.96
N ARG A 296 -4.71 31.85 -12.14
CA ARG A 296 -5.41 32.11 -10.85
C ARG A 296 -4.58 32.07 -9.57
N PHE A 297 -3.58 31.21 -9.42
CA PHE A 297 -2.71 31.13 -8.21
C PHE A 297 -1.51 30.20 -8.44
N LYS A 298 -0.50 30.23 -7.54
CA LYS A 298 0.66 29.33 -7.56
C LYS A 298 0.35 28.08 -6.73
N LEU A 299 0.52 26.88 -7.31
CA LEU A 299 0.35 25.61 -6.59
C LEU A 299 1.34 25.46 -5.44
N ASN A 300 0.88 24.88 -4.32
CA ASN A 300 1.76 24.48 -3.24
C ASN A 300 2.70 23.36 -3.69
N LYS A 301 3.93 23.38 -3.17
CA LYS A 301 4.97 22.35 -3.40
C LYS A 301 5.60 21.83 -2.11
N ASP A 302 5.29 22.45 -0.97
CA ASP A 302 5.83 22.05 0.31
C ASP A 302 4.87 21.04 0.95
N PHE A 303 5.28 19.76 0.92
CA PHE A 303 4.50 18.65 1.47
C PHE A 303 5.38 17.78 2.36
N GLN A 304 4.81 17.30 3.46
CA GLN A 304 5.41 16.30 4.34
C GLN A 304 4.44 15.13 4.56
N PHE A 305 4.97 13.93 4.55
CA PHE A 305 4.23 12.69 4.74
C PHE A 305 4.71 12.01 6.01
N GLU A 306 3.84 11.91 7.00
CA GLU A 306 4.19 11.49 8.36
C GLU A 306 3.35 10.31 8.83
N LEU A 307 3.98 9.45 9.61
CA LEU A 307 3.33 8.34 10.30
C LEU A 307 3.32 8.63 11.79
N VAL A 308 2.14 8.58 12.40
CA VAL A 308 1.94 8.81 13.84
C VAL A 308 1.60 7.48 14.50
N GLU A 309 2.44 7.11 15.47
CA GLU A 309 2.26 5.92 16.30
C GLU A 309 1.29 6.22 17.45
N GLN A 310 0.44 5.25 17.78
CA GLN A 310 -0.34 5.30 19.02
C GLN A 310 0.59 5.45 20.23
N ASN A 311 0.16 6.25 21.21
CA ASN A 311 0.89 6.69 22.41
C ASN A 311 2.04 7.68 22.18
N ARG A 312 2.33 8.07 20.93
CA ARG A 312 3.33 9.10 20.60
C ARG A 312 2.75 10.32 19.90
N GLU A 313 1.44 10.48 19.94
CA GLU A 313 0.72 11.51 19.20
C GLU A 313 1.14 12.90 19.64
N ASP A 314 1.20 13.15 20.95
CA ASP A 314 1.54 14.46 21.52
C ASP A 314 2.93 14.93 21.07
N LEU A 315 3.90 14.00 21.08
CA LEU A 315 5.28 14.21 20.65
C LEU A 315 5.38 14.44 19.14
N ALA A 316 4.72 13.60 18.35
CA ALA A 316 4.72 13.70 16.89
C ALA A 316 4.06 14.99 16.41
N ILE A 317 2.83 15.28 16.88
CA ILE A 317 2.09 16.48 16.51
C ILE A 317 2.82 17.74 16.99
N SER A 318 3.39 17.75 18.18
CA SER A 318 4.18 18.91 18.62
C SER A 318 5.46 19.11 17.79
N ARG A 319 6.11 18.04 17.33
CA ARG A 319 7.29 18.12 16.45
C ARG A 319 6.94 18.70 15.07
N PHE A 320 5.79 18.34 14.52
CA PHE A 320 5.40 18.74 13.15
C PHE A 320 4.76 20.13 13.08
N PHE A 321 4.02 20.52 14.11
CA PHE A 321 3.14 21.70 14.09
C PHE A 321 3.61 22.86 14.96
N ASN A 322 4.73 22.74 15.68
CA ASN A 322 5.40 23.85 16.37
C ASN A 322 6.64 24.34 15.59
#